data_AF-A0A0D3CIZ7-F1
#
_entry.id   AF-A0A0D3CIZ7-F1
#
_cell.length_a   1.000
_cell.length_b   1.000
_cell.length_c   1.000
_cell.angle_alpha   90.00
_cell.angle_beta   90.00
_cell.angle_gamma   90.00
#
_symmetry.space_group_name_H-M   'P 1'
#
loop_
_entity.id
_entity.type
_entity.pdbx_description
1 polymer ?
#
loop_
_entity_poly.entity_id
_entity_poly.type
_entity_poly.pdbx_seq_one_letter_code
_entity_poly.pdbx_strand_id
1 'polypeptide(L)'
;MSLQYPLLFPYGEYGYDERIPYQHTEHSKLKREYMTMREYFAHQIQTRPSEGMTIIKSGRLFHQYIVDVYTATEKERLRFIRLNQKQLRAELYTNFCDALDSGDTDSRKVGRKVILPSPFTGSPRYMSEKYQDAMAICQMSNYHRRKNNKCQIIASANSMKTLINVAIH
;
A
#
# COMPACT_ATOMS: atom_id res chain seq x y z
N MET A 1 -0.14 -9.35 -24.12
CA MET A 1 0.43 -8.03 -24.46
C MET A 1 1.65 -8.11 -25.37
N SER A 2 2.31 -9.27 -25.53
CA SER A 2 3.51 -9.39 -26.38
C SER A 2 3.26 -9.07 -27.86
N LEU A 3 2.11 -9.46 -28.42
CA LEU A 3 1.73 -9.17 -29.81
C LEU A 3 1.50 -7.68 -30.12
N GLN A 4 1.35 -6.83 -29.10
CA GLN A 4 1.12 -5.39 -29.27
C GLN A 4 2.45 -4.61 -29.41
N TYR A 5 3.58 -5.21 -29.02
CA TYR A 5 4.89 -4.58 -29.04
C TYR A 5 5.95 -5.43 -29.77
N PRO A 6 5.83 -5.61 -31.11
CA PRO A 6 6.77 -6.44 -31.88
C PRO A 6 8.22 -5.96 -31.79
N LEU A 7 8.44 -4.64 -31.64
CA LEU A 7 9.78 -4.06 -31.50
C LEU A 7 10.43 -4.36 -30.14
N LEU A 8 9.63 -4.59 -29.09
CA LEU A 8 10.15 -5.01 -27.78
C LEU A 8 10.42 -6.52 -27.75
N PHE A 9 9.62 -7.29 -28.48
CA PHE A 9 9.67 -8.75 -28.53
C PHE A 9 9.90 -9.26 -29.96
N PRO A 10 11.08 -8.99 -30.56
CA PRO A 10 11.35 -9.37 -31.95
C PRO A 10 11.32 -10.89 -32.18
N TYR A 11 11.52 -11.69 -31.13
CA TYR A 11 11.46 -13.15 -31.18
C TYR A 11 10.07 -13.73 -30.89
N GLY A 12 9.04 -12.89 -30.70
CA GLY A 12 7.68 -13.36 -30.44
C GLY A 12 7.53 -14.08 -29.10
N GLU A 13 8.12 -13.51 -28.04
CA GLU A 13 8.05 -14.08 -26.70
C GLU A 13 6.60 -14.27 -26.22
N TYR A 14 6.37 -15.38 -25.52
CA TYR A 14 5.07 -15.67 -24.90
C TYR A 14 4.80 -14.66 -23.79
N GLY A 15 3.60 -14.05 -23.82
CA GLY A 15 3.17 -13.13 -22.77
C GLY A 15 2.80 -13.84 -21.48
N TYR A 16 2.36 -13.06 -20.48
CA TYR A 16 1.83 -13.59 -19.23
C TYR A 16 0.64 -14.54 -19.47
N ASP A 17 0.67 -15.70 -18.79
CA ASP A 17 -0.42 -16.66 -18.66
C ASP A 17 -0.60 -17.03 -17.18
N GLU A 18 -1.83 -17.28 -16.75
CA GLU A 18 -2.19 -17.63 -15.36
C GLU A 18 -1.60 -18.99 -14.94
N ARG A 19 -1.10 -19.78 -15.89
CA ARG A 19 -0.58 -21.15 -15.69
C ARG A 19 0.94 -21.24 -15.56
N ILE A 20 1.65 -20.13 -15.45
CA ILE A 20 3.12 -20.14 -15.30
C ILE A 20 3.46 -20.61 -13.88
N PRO A 21 4.10 -21.78 -13.70
CA PRO A 21 4.45 -22.29 -12.39
C PRO A 21 5.66 -21.55 -11.81
N TYR A 22 5.74 -21.47 -10.48
CA TYR A 22 7.00 -21.06 -9.85
C TYR A 22 8.07 -22.14 -10.01
N GLN A 23 9.31 -21.71 -10.20
CA GLN A 23 10.46 -22.59 -10.06
C GLN A 23 10.74 -22.78 -8.56
N HIS A 24 10.32 -23.91 -8.00
CA HIS A 24 10.61 -24.26 -6.61
C HIS A 24 12.11 -24.44 -6.42
N THR A 25 12.71 -23.55 -5.63
CA THR A 25 14.05 -23.77 -5.06
C THR A 25 13.86 -24.37 -3.66
N GLU A 26 14.77 -25.25 -3.21
CA GLU A 26 14.64 -25.97 -1.92
C GLU A 26 14.52 -25.07 -0.68
N HIS A 27 14.83 -23.76 -0.82
CA HIS A 27 14.69 -22.75 0.23
C HIS A 27 13.49 -21.80 0.07
N SER A 28 12.61 -22.06 -0.90
CA SER A 28 11.47 -21.17 -1.17
C SER A 28 10.31 -21.40 -0.19
N LYS A 29 9.99 -20.39 0.63
CA LYS A 29 8.85 -20.40 1.58
C LYS A 29 7.49 -20.13 0.90
N LEU A 30 7.44 -20.15 -0.44
CA LEU A 30 6.26 -19.74 -1.20
C LEU A 30 5.25 -20.90 -1.27
N LYS A 31 4.08 -20.70 -0.68
CA LYS A 31 2.93 -21.64 -0.76
C LYS A 31 2.15 -21.57 -2.07
N ARG A 32 2.44 -20.59 -2.94
CA ARG A 32 1.71 -20.39 -4.20
C ARG A 32 2.34 -21.23 -5.30
N GLU A 33 1.50 -21.90 -6.09
CA GLU A 33 1.91 -22.73 -7.23
C GLU A 33 2.13 -21.90 -8.50
N TYR A 34 1.40 -20.81 -8.69
CA TYR A 34 1.40 -20.00 -9.92
C TYR A 34 1.88 -18.56 -9.69
N MET A 35 2.64 -18.04 -10.64
CA MET A 35 3.19 -16.69 -10.61
C MET A 35 2.13 -15.62 -10.87
N THR A 36 2.15 -14.54 -10.08
CA THR A 36 1.24 -13.41 -10.28
C THR A 36 1.67 -12.54 -11.46
N MET A 37 0.73 -11.87 -12.12
CA MET A 37 1.03 -10.97 -13.25
C MET A 37 2.05 -9.90 -12.87
N ARG A 38 1.93 -9.35 -11.65
CA ARG A 38 2.86 -8.35 -11.11
C ARG A 38 4.29 -8.88 -11.03
N GLU A 39 4.48 -10.10 -10.55
CA GLU A 39 5.81 -10.70 -10.40
C GLU A 39 6.42 -11.04 -11.74
N TYR A 40 5.62 -11.56 -12.68
CA TYR A 40 6.06 -11.82 -14.05
C TYR A 40 6.59 -10.54 -14.70
N PHE A 41 5.82 -9.45 -14.64
CA PHE A 41 6.25 -8.18 -15.23
C PHE A 41 7.40 -7.52 -14.46
N ALA A 42 7.46 -7.67 -13.13
CA ALA A 42 8.60 -7.20 -12.35
C ALA A 42 9.89 -7.94 -12.73
N HIS A 43 9.82 -9.26 -12.91
CA HIS A 43 10.93 -10.07 -13.40
C HIS A 43 11.38 -9.62 -14.78
N GLN A 44 10.44 -9.33 -15.68
CA GLN A 44 10.72 -8.92 -17.05
C GLN A 44 11.35 -7.52 -17.16
N ILE A 45 11.04 -6.60 -16.23
CA ILE A 45 11.62 -5.25 -16.20
C ILE A 45 12.98 -5.24 -15.47
N GLN A 46 13.27 -6.25 -14.66
CA GLN A 46 14.50 -6.32 -13.88
C GLN A 46 15.74 -6.41 -14.79
N THR A 47 16.71 -5.50 -14.59
CA THR A 47 18.00 -5.57 -15.29
C THR A 47 18.83 -6.75 -14.80
N ARG A 48 19.28 -7.59 -15.73
CA ARG A 48 20.27 -8.63 -15.47
C ARG A 48 21.42 -8.50 -16.45
N PRO A 49 22.69 -8.58 -15.99
CA PRO A 49 23.84 -8.42 -16.88
C PRO A 49 23.96 -9.54 -17.93
N SER A 50 23.30 -10.69 -17.70
CA SER A 50 23.26 -11.85 -18.59
C SER A 50 22.17 -11.79 -19.67
N GLU A 51 21.25 -10.82 -19.60
CA GLU A 51 20.08 -10.73 -20.48
C GLU A 51 20.10 -9.46 -21.34
N GLY A 52 19.41 -9.50 -22.48
CA GLY A 52 19.33 -8.37 -23.40
C GLY A 52 18.53 -7.20 -22.80
N MET A 53 19.12 -6.00 -22.76
CA MET A 53 18.44 -4.78 -22.27
C MET A 53 17.48 -4.16 -23.30
N THR A 54 16.88 -4.96 -24.19
CA THR A 54 16.04 -4.48 -25.31
C THR A 54 14.85 -3.66 -24.82
N ILE A 55 14.15 -4.17 -23.81
CA ILE A 55 12.97 -3.52 -23.22
C ILE A 55 13.34 -2.15 -22.63
N ILE A 56 14.42 -2.09 -21.87
CA ILE A 56 14.82 -0.91 -21.09
C ILE A 56 15.42 0.17 -22.00
N LYS A 57 16.10 -0.23 -23.09
CA LYS A 57 16.70 0.70 -24.06
C LYS A 57 15.70 1.28 -25.06
N SER A 58 14.45 0.83 -25.07
CA SER A 58 13.43 1.25 -26.05
C SER A 58 12.83 2.65 -25.81
N GLY A 59 13.25 3.36 -24.75
CA GLY A 59 12.95 4.78 -24.55
C GLY A 59 11.46 5.06 -24.42
N ARG A 60 10.85 5.82 -25.34
CA ARG A 60 9.40 6.17 -25.27
C ARG A 60 8.50 4.94 -25.32
N LEU A 61 8.90 3.91 -26.07
CA LEU A 61 8.12 2.67 -26.19
C LEU A 61 8.08 1.91 -24.85
N PHE A 62 9.19 1.95 -24.09
CA PHE A 62 9.25 1.40 -22.73
C PHE A 62 8.23 2.04 -21.80
N HIS A 63 8.08 3.37 -21.86
CA HIS A 63 7.12 4.08 -21.01
C HIS A 63 5.68 3.65 -21.31
N GLN A 64 5.33 3.51 -22.59
CA GLN A 64 4.01 3.02 -22.99
C GLN A 64 3.79 1.58 -22.50
N TYR A 65 4.80 0.73 -22.64
CA TYR A 65 4.78 -0.63 -22.14
C TYR A 65 4.54 -0.70 -20.63
N ILE A 66 5.24 0.11 -19.83
CA ILE A 66 5.06 0.15 -18.37
C ILE A 66 3.64 0.56 -18.00
N VAL A 67 3.08 1.58 -18.67
CA VAL A 67 1.72 2.04 -18.40
C VAL A 67 0.71 0.92 -18.69
N ASP A 68 0.84 0.25 -19.83
CA ASP A 68 -0.03 -0.87 -20.20
C ASP A 68 0.08 -2.02 -19.20
N VAL A 69 1.30 -2.42 -18.83
CA VAL A 69 1.58 -3.43 -17.80
C VAL A 69 0.94 -3.07 -16.46
N TYR A 70 1.05 -1.80 -16.05
CA TYR A 70 0.46 -1.30 -14.83
C TYR A 70 -1.07 -1.42 -14.87
N THR A 71 -1.70 -0.98 -15.95
CA THR A 71 -3.17 -1.08 -16.09
C THR A 71 -3.66 -2.53 -16.12
N ALA A 72 -2.91 -3.45 -16.75
CA ALA A 72 -3.24 -4.86 -16.76
C ALA A 72 -3.16 -5.47 -15.35
N THR A 73 -2.11 -5.14 -14.60
CA THR A 73 -1.90 -5.58 -13.22
C THR A 73 -3.00 -5.03 -12.29
N GLU A 74 -3.36 -3.76 -12.41
CA GLU A 74 -4.44 -3.16 -11.61
C GLU A 74 -5.81 -3.74 -11.96
N LYS A 75 -6.06 -4.06 -13.24
CA LYS A 75 -7.28 -4.75 -13.66
C LYS A 75 -7.39 -6.13 -13.02
N GLU A 76 -6.31 -6.89 -12.95
CA GLU A 76 -6.28 -8.19 -12.27
C GLU A 76 -6.57 -8.02 -10.77
N ARG A 77 -5.96 -7.03 -10.11
CA ARG A 77 -6.23 -6.73 -8.70
C ARG A 77 -7.69 -6.39 -8.44
N LEU A 78 -8.31 -5.57 -9.28
CA LEU A 78 -9.73 -5.24 -9.19
C LEU A 78 -10.62 -6.47 -9.43
N ARG A 79 -10.24 -7.34 -10.37
CA ARG A 79 -10.93 -8.62 -10.60
C ARG A 79 -10.88 -9.49 -9.36
N PHE A 80 -9.72 -9.59 -8.71
CA PHE A 80 -9.55 -10.32 -7.46
C PHE A 80 -10.44 -9.77 -6.34
N ILE A 81 -10.47 -8.46 -6.14
CA ILE A 81 -11.33 -7.79 -5.14
C ILE A 81 -12.81 -8.09 -5.41
N ARG A 82 -13.23 -7.98 -6.68
CA ARG A 82 -14.62 -8.24 -7.09
C ARG A 82 -15.04 -9.69 -6.83
N LEU A 83 -14.16 -10.65 -7.05
CA LEU A 83 -14.44 -12.08 -6.85
C LEU A 83 -14.41 -12.47 -5.36
N ASN A 84 -13.47 -11.93 -4.59
CA ASN A 84 -13.30 -12.23 -3.16
C ASN A 84 -14.10 -11.30 -2.24
N GLN A 85 -15.10 -10.61 -2.78
CA GLN A 85 -15.90 -9.64 -2.03
C GLN A 85 -16.60 -10.25 -0.80
N LYS A 86 -16.86 -11.57 -0.78
CA LYS A 86 -17.45 -12.25 0.38
C LYS A 86 -16.51 -12.24 1.60
N GLN A 87 -15.21 -12.50 1.39
CA GLN A 87 -14.20 -12.44 2.45
C GLN A 87 -14.00 -11.00 2.93
N LEU A 88 -13.89 -10.06 1.99
CA LEU A 88 -13.77 -8.62 2.29
C LEU A 88 -15.01 -8.08 3.02
N ARG A 89 -16.19 -8.64 2.76
CA ARG A 89 -17.43 -8.31 3.49
C ARG A 89 -17.46 -8.92 4.89
N ALA A 90 -16.83 -10.07 5.12
CA ALA A 90 -16.74 -10.69 6.45
C ALA A 90 -15.86 -9.84 7.38
N GLU A 91 -14.67 -9.43 6.93
CA GLU A 91 -13.82 -8.47 7.66
C GLU A 91 -14.53 -7.14 7.95
N LEU A 92 -15.42 -6.72 7.04
CA LEU A 92 -16.25 -5.54 7.25
C LEU A 92 -17.37 -5.77 8.24
N TYR A 93 -18.00 -6.94 8.22
CA TYR A 93 -19.05 -7.28 9.17
C TYR A 93 -18.47 -7.40 10.57
N THR A 94 -17.26 -7.93 10.75
CA THR A 94 -16.56 -7.91 12.04
C THR A 94 -16.29 -6.49 12.50
N ASN A 95 -15.65 -5.66 11.66
CA ASN A 95 -15.40 -4.25 11.99
C ASN A 95 -16.69 -3.45 12.24
N PHE A 96 -17.77 -3.78 11.53
CA PHE A 96 -19.07 -3.15 11.69
C PHE A 96 -19.80 -3.64 12.94
N CYS A 97 -19.69 -4.91 13.32
CA CYS A 97 -20.19 -5.42 14.60
C CYS A 97 -19.42 -4.77 15.75
N ASP A 98 -18.09 -4.69 15.66
CA ASP A 98 -17.25 -4.02 16.66
C ASP A 98 -17.60 -2.52 16.79
N ALA A 99 -18.00 -1.87 15.69
CA ALA A 99 -18.48 -0.49 15.70
C ALA A 99 -19.96 -0.36 16.13
N LEU A 100 -20.81 -1.35 15.88
CA LEU A 100 -22.19 -1.38 16.37
C LEU A 100 -22.26 -1.58 17.88
N ASP A 101 -21.35 -2.37 18.44
CA ASP A 101 -21.14 -2.47 19.88
C ASP A 101 -20.76 -1.09 20.50
N SER A 102 -20.29 -0.15 19.67
CA SER A 102 -20.05 1.26 20.03
C SER A 102 -21.22 2.23 19.75
N GLY A 103 -22.35 1.74 19.23
CA GLY A 103 -23.66 2.41 19.34
C GLY A 103 -24.28 3.09 18.11
N ASP A 104 -23.80 2.86 16.87
CA ASP A 104 -24.33 3.58 15.68
C ASP A 104 -25.14 2.68 14.73
N THR A 105 -26.46 2.89 14.65
CA THR A 105 -27.43 2.00 14.00
C THR A 105 -28.16 2.66 12.83
N ASP A 106 -27.68 2.46 11.60
CA ASP A 106 -28.54 2.62 10.40
C ASP A 106 -28.16 1.66 9.27
N SER A 107 -28.97 0.61 9.09
CA SER A 107 -28.74 -0.50 8.15
C SER A 107 -29.47 -0.36 6.82
N ARG A 108 -30.13 0.76 6.53
CA ARG A 108 -31.11 0.86 5.42
C ARG A 108 -30.57 1.32 4.05
N LYS A 109 -29.25 1.52 3.88
CA LYS A 109 -28.66 2.05 2.62
C LYS A 109 -27.79 1.06 1.83
N VAL A 110 -27.96 -0.25 2.05
CA VAL A 110 -27.06 -1.27 1.45
C VAL A 110 -27.57 -1.74 0.09
N GLY A 111 -27.42 -0.89 -0.94
CA GLY A 111 -27.37 -1.37 -2.33
C GLY A 111 -26.14 -2.28 -2.53
N ARG A 112 -26.09 -3.08 -3.61
CA ARG A 112 -24.99 -4.03 -3.90
C ARG A 112 -23.67 -3.29 -4.20
N LYS A 113 -23.03 -2.75 -3.17
CA LYS A 113 -21.78 -2.00 -3.22
C LYS A 113 -20.62 -2.99 -3.38
N VAL A 114 -19.87 -2.87 -4.48
CA VAL A 114 -18.50 -3.41 -4.56
C VAL A 114 -17.67 -2.49 -3.67
N ILE A 115 -17.15 -3.04 -2.58
CA ILE A 115 -16.41 -2.26 -1.60
C ILE A 115 -14.94 -2.41 -1.94
N LEU A 116 -14.34 -1.30 -2.39
CA LEU A 116 -12.91 -1.21 -2.60
C LEU A 116 -12.21 -1.18 -1.22
N PRO A 117 -11.19 -2.02 -1.00
CA PRO A 117 -10.39 -1.99 0.21
C PRO A 117 -9.51 -0.73 0.26
N SER A 118 -9.10 -0.33 1.47
CA SER A 118 -8.26 0.85 1.71
C SER A 118 -6.97 0.96 0.87
N PRO A 119 -6.24 -0.13 0.55
CA PRO A 119 -5.07 -0.07 -0.33
C PRO A 119 -5.35 0.43 -1.76
N PHE A 120 -6.60 0.58 -2.19
CA PHE A 120 -6.91 1.21 -3.47
C PHE A 120 -6.84 2.74 -3.37
N THR A 121 -5.80 3.32 -3.97
CA THR A 121 -5.57 4.76 -4.01
C THR A 121 -6.75 5.51 -4.62
N GLY A 122 -7.26 6.53 -3.91
CA GLY A 122 -8.42 7.31 -4.34
C GLY A 122 -9.79 6.68 -4.01
N SER A 123 -9.83 5.51 -3.35
CA SER A 123 -11.09 5.04 -2.76
C SER A 123 -11.53 5.94 -1.60
N PRO A 124 -12.85 6.01 -1.29
CA PRO A 124 -13.32 6.72 -0.09
C PRO A 124 -12.66 6.24 1.21
N ARG A 125 -12.32 4.93 1.28
CA ARG A 125 -11.65 4.34 2.44
C ARG A 125 -10.19 4.79 2.56
N TYR A 126 -9.47 4.79 1.44
CA TYR A 126 -8.10 5.31 1.38
C TYR A 126 -8.02 6.74 1.91
N MET A 127 -8.97 7.60 1.50
CA MET A 127 -9.03 8.99 1.97
C MET A 127 -9.33 9.07 3.47
N SER A 128 -10.26 8.27 3.98
CA SER A 128 -10.57 8.26 5.42
C SER A 128 -9.40 7.75 6.25
N GLU A 129 -8.70 6.70 5.81
CA GLU A 129 -7.53 6.17 6.51
C GLU A 129 -6.40 7.21 6.55
N LYS A 130 -6.10 7.85 5.42
CA LYS A 130 -5.05 8.87 5.36
C LYS A 130 -5.38 10.11 6.18
N TYR A 131 -6.66 10.47 6.27
CA TYR A 131 -7.09 11.54 7.16
C TYR A 131 -6.85 11.17 8.63
N GLN A 132 -7.20 9.96 9.05
CA GLN A 132 -6.96 9.50 10.42
C GLN A 132 -5.45 9.40 10.74
N ASP A 133 -4.64 8.89 9.81
CA ASP A 133 -3.17 8.88 9.93
C ASP A 133 -2.62 10.30 10.17
N ALA A 134 -3.05 11.26 9.35
CA ALA A 134 -2.63 12.65 9.46
C ALA A 134 -3.05 13.27 10.80
N MET A 135 -4.28 13.00 11.26
CA MET A 135 -4.77 13.46 12.55
C MET A 135 -3.98 12.88 13.73
N ALA A 136 -3.61 11.60 13.67
CA ALA A 136 -2.78 10.95 14.68
C ALA A 136 -1.38 11.58 14.78
N ILE A 137 -0.75 11.88 13.64
CA ILE A 137 0.55 12.58 13.59
C ILE A 137 0.43 14.00 14.18
N CYS A 138 -0.63 14.73 13.82
CA CYS A 138 -0.91 16.06 14.36
C CYS A 138 -1.11 16.03 15.88
N GLN A 139 -1.81 15.03 16.41
CA GLN A 139 -1.99 14.89 17.86
C GLN A 139 -0.68 14.55 18.57
N MET A 140 0.11 13.63 18.02
CA MET A 140 1.41 13.22 18.58
C MET A 140 2.40 14.39 18.64
N SER A 141 2.53 15.14 17.55
CA SER A 141 3.42 16.31 17.48
C SER A 141 3.02 17.41 18.49
N ASN A 142 1.72 17.66 18.67
CA ASN A 142 1.22 18.59 19.67
C ASN A 142 1.46 18.12 21.11
N TYR A 143 1.36 16.81 21.37
CA TYR A 143 1.69 16.22 22.67
C TYR A 143 3.17 16.42 23.02
N HIS A 144 4.09 16.13 22.09
CA HIS A 144 5.53 16.36 22.29
C HIS A 144 5.86 17.84 22.50
N ARG A 145 5.24 18.75 21.74
CA ARG A 145 5.44 20.20 21.91
C ARG A 145 4.98 20.69 23.29
N ARG A 146 3.84 20.21 23.77
CA ARG A 146 3.35 20.54 25.13
C ARG A 146 4.26 19.98 26.21
N LYS A 147 4.82 18.77 26.04
CA LYS A 147 5.74 18.16 27.00
C LYS A 147 7.07 18.92 27.04
N ASN A 148 7.65 19.28 25.90
CA ASN A 148 8.88 20.07 25.83
C ASN A 148 8.71 21.45 26.47
N ASN A 149 7.62 22.16 26.17
CA ASN A 149 7.33 23.46 26.78
C ASN A 149 7.18 23.35 28.30
N LYS A 150 6.50 22.31 28.80
CA LYS A 150 6.38 22.05 30.25
C LYS A 150 7.75 21.76 30.90
N CYS A 151 8.58 20.92 30.28
CA CYS A 151 9.92 20.61 30.78
C CYS A 151 10.82 21.86 30.85
N GLN A 152 10.72 22.77 29.87
CA GLN A 152 11.50 24.00 29.83
C GLN A 152 11.08 24.99 30.92
N ILE A 153 9.78 25.12 31.18
CA ILE A 153 9.25 25.97 32.26
C ILE A 153 9.66 25.42 33.64
N ILE A 154 9.59 24.09 33.84
CA ILE A 154 9.99 23.45 35.10
C ILE A 154 11.51 23.58 35.33
N ALA A 155 12.33 23.42 34.29
CA ALA A 155 13.77 23.60 34.38
C ALA A 155 14.16 25.05 34.73
N SER A 156 13.49 26.04 34.12
CA SER A 156 13.69 27.47 34.44
C SER A 156 13.27 27.81 35.86
N ALA A 157 12.13 27.28 36.33
CA ALA A 157 11.65 27.49 37.69
C ALA A 157 12.56 26.86 38.76
N ASN A 158 13.12 25.67 38.49
CA ASN A 158 14.07 25.02 39.39
C ASN A 158 15.41 25.75 39.45
N SER A 159 15.90 26.28 38.31
CA SER A 159 17.13 27.09 38.25
C SER A 159 17.00 28.41 39.03
N MET A 160 15.84 29.08 38.94
CA MET A 160 15.57 30.26 39.78
C MET A 160 15.47 29.93 41.28
N LYS A 161 14.85 28.82 41.65
CA LYS A 161 14.80 28.38 43.06
C LYS A 161 16.19 28.09 43.63
N THR A 162 17.09 27.48 42.85
CA THR A 162 18.48 27.27 43.27
C THR A 162 19.26 28.57 43.42
N LEU A 163 19.06 29.55 42.54
CA LEU A 163 19.70 30.86 42.66
C LEU A 163 19.22 31.65 43.88
N ILE A 164 17.91 31.61 44.17
CA ILE A 164 17.34 32.25 45.37
C ILE A 164 17.87 31.59 46.66
N ASN A 165 17.97 30.27 46.71
CA ASN A 165 18.51 29.57 47.88
C ASN A 165 20.00 29.83 48.13
N VAL A 166 20.79 30.09 47.10
CA VAL A 166 22.21 30.46 47.24
C VAL A 166 22.38 31.92 47.70
N ALA A 167 21.44 32.81 47.38
CA ALA A 167 21.50 34.22 47.77
C ALA A 167 21.01 34.52 49.20
N ILE A 168 20.31 33.56 49.84
CA ILE A 168 19.78 33.68 51.21
C ILE A 168 20.77 33.15 52.27
N HIS A 169 21.90 32.58 51.85
CA HIS A 169 22.90 31.96 52.71
C HIS A 169 24.24 32.69 52.68
#